data_AF-A0A3D5JRG2-F1
#
_entry.id   AF-A0A3D5JRG2-F1
#
_cell.length_a   1.000
_cell.length_b   1.000
_cell.length_c   1.000
_cell.angle_alpha   90.00
_cell.angle_beta   90.00
_cell.angle_gamma   90.00
#
_symmetry.space_group_name_H-M   'P 1'
#
loop_
_entity.id
_entity.type
_entity.pdbx_description
1 polymer ?
#
loop_
_entity_poly.entity_id
_entity_poly.type
_entity_poly.pdbx_seq_one_letter_code
_entity_poly.pdbx_strand_id
1 'polypeptide(L)'
;MKKAGGVRTRLDLDFIDTTANQSAPATEICRIDSDRFASGLKAQGFVCESVSGEHGRVAYVQFQRERMRVIVDRIGVPSTSPRHIAHTCVHHVTVD
;
A
#
# COMPACT_ATOMS: atom_id res chain seq x y z
N MET A 1 11.25 23.90 26.20
CA MET A 1 11.65 24.06 24.79
C MET A 1 11.04 22.92 23.98
N LYS A 2 10.01 23.20 23.16
CA LYS A 2 9.51 22.24 22.16
C LYS A 2 10.50 22.27 20.98
N LYS A 3 11.18 21.16 20.70
CA LYS A 3 11.99 21.04 19.48
C LYS A 3 11.04 21.20 18.29
N ALA A 4 11.30 22.16 17.42
CA ALA A 4 10.65 22.28 16.13
C ALA A 4 10.81 20.95 15.38
N GLY A 5 9.71 20.38 14.91
CA GLY A 5 9.70 19.15 14.13
C GLY A 5 10.58 19.33 12.90
N GLY A 6 11.64 18.53 12.79
CA GLY A 6 12.47 18.49 11.60
C GLY A 6 11.61 18.16 10.38
N VAL A 7 12.00 18.68 9.21
CA VAL A 7 11.36 18.38 7.93
C VAL A 7 11.32 16.86 7.77
N ARG A 8 10.14 16.26 7.94
CA ARG A 8 9.89 14.88 7.54
C ARG A 8 9.64 14.91 6.04
N THR A 9 10.60 14.45 5.26
CA THR A 9 10.38 14.22 3.84
C THR A 9 9.45 13.03 3.71
N ARG A 10 8.19 13.30 3.39
CA ARG A 10 7.18 12.27 3.09
C ARG A 10 7.05 12.16 1.57
N LEU A 11 7.07 10.94 1.06
CA LEU A 11 6.71 10.64 -0.32
C LEU A 11 5.41 9.86 -0.32
N ASP A 12 4.44 10.32 -1.10
CA ASP A 12 3.17 9.66 -1.33
C ASP A 12 3.05 9.31 -2.82
N LEU A 13 2.72 8.05 -3.10
CA LEU A 13 2.55 7.52 -4.45
C LEU A 13 1.17 6.87 -4.55
N ASP A 14 0.31 7.44 -5.37
CA ASP A 14 -1.02 6.93 -5.66
C ASP A 14 -1.06 6.21 -7.01
N PHE A 15 -1.63 5.01 -7.00
CA PHE A 15 -1.94 4.24 -8.20
C PHE A 15 -3.45 4.33 -8.41
N ILE A 16 -3.89 5.40 -9.07
CA ILE A 16 -5.31 5.71 -9.30
C ILE A 16 -5.55 6.14 -10.75
N ASP A 17 -6.79 6.02 -11.20
CA ASP A 17 -7.25 6.69 -12.41
C ASP A 17 -7.66 8.14 -12.06
N THR A 18 -7.03 9.11 -12.72
CA THR A 18 -7.28 10.55 -12.51
C THR A 18 -8.19 11.16 -13.59
N THR A 19 -8.69 10.34 -14.52
CA THR A 19 -9.56 10.84 -15.60
C THR A 19 -10.93 11.25 -15.06
N ALA A 20 -11.49 12.33 -15.63
CA ALA A 20 -12.68 12.99 -15.09
C ALA A 20 -14.00 12.21 -15.28
N ASN A 21 -13.99 11.13 -16.09
CA ASN A 21 -15.18 10.34 -16.39
C ASN A 21 -14.83 8.85 -16.42
N GLN A 22 -15.40 8.13 -15.45
CA GLN A 22 -15.29 6.70 -15.14
C GLN A 22 -14.11 6.34 -14.21
N SER A 23 -14.45 5.63 -13.13
CA SER A 23 -13.47 4.95 -12.28
C SER A 23 -13.03 3.70 -13.01
N ALA A 24 -11.79 3.65 -13.50
CA ALA A 24 -11.24 2.42 -14.05
C ALA A 24 -11.45 1.23 -13.08
N PRO A 25 -11.77 0.03 -13.59
CA PRO A 25 -11.89 -1.15 -12.73
C PRO A 25 -10.54 -1.46 -12.08
N ALA A 26 -10.57 -2.07 -10.89
CA ALA A 26 -9.37 -2.41 -10.13
C ALA A 26 -8.34 -3.22 -10.95
N THR A 27 -8.80 -4.03 -11.91
CA THR A 27 -7.94 -4.78 -12.86
C THR A 27 -7.07 -3.88 -13.74
N GLU A 28 -7.51 -2.67 -14.07
CA GLU A 28 -6.78 -1.73 -14.93
C GLU A 28 -5.80 -0.84 -14.14
N ILE A 29 -6.13 -0.59 -12.87
CA ILE A 29 -5.31 0.17 -11.91
C ILE A 29 -4.23 -0.74 -11.27
N CYS A 30 -4.48 -2.05 -11.19
CA CYS A 30 -3.58 -3.04 -10.60
C CYS A 30 -2.30 -3.24 -11.44
N ARG A 31 -1.32 -2.34 -11.24
CA ARG A 31 -0.02 -2.36 -11.93
C ARG A 31 1.09 -3.02 -11.14
N ILE A 32 1.01 -2.97 -9.81
CA ILE A 32 2.04 -3.49 -8.90
C ILE A 32 1.41 -4.54 -8.01
N ASP A 33 1.81 -5.80 -8.22
CA ASP A 33 1.44 -6.91 -7.36
C ASP A 33 1.98 -6.72 -5.93
N SER A 34 1.10 -6.87 -4.94
CA SER A 34 1.42 -6.60 -3.54
C SER A 34 2.46 -7.58 -2.97
N ASP A 35 2.42 -8.86 -3.35
CA ASP A 35 3.30 -9.88 -2.79
C ASP A 35 4.72 -9.72 -3.35
N ARG A 36 4.83 -9.38 -4.65
CA ARG A 36 6.09 -9.01 -5.28
C ARG A 36 6.69 -7.76 -4.63
N PHE A 37 5.89 -6.72 -4.39
CA PHE A 37 6.33 -5.50 -3.73
C PHE A 37 6.84 -5.78 -2.31
N ALA A 38 6.06 -6.52 -1.52
CA ALA A 38 6.42 -6.91 -0.16
C ALA A 38 7.72 -7.74 -0.11
N SER A 39 7.88 -8.67 -1.04
CA SER A 39 9.09 -9.49 -1.15
C SER A 39 10.33 -8.65 -1.46
N GLY A 40 10.19 -7.63 -2.32
CA GLY A 40 11.26 -6.68 -2.62
C GLY A 40 11.74 -5.92 -1.37
N LEU A 41 10.81 -5.39 -0.56
CA LEU A 41 11.16 -4.68 0.68
C LEU A 41 11.78 -5.62 1.72
N LYS A 42 11.23 -6.84 1.88
CA LYS A 42 11.79 -7.85 2.80
C LYS A 42 13.22 -8.24 2.40
N ALA A 43 13.50 -8.39 1.10
CA ALA A 43 14.85 -8.68 0.60
C ALA A 43 15.85 -7.54 0.90
N GLN A 44 15.36 -6.32 1.11
CA GLN A 44 16.15 -5.16 1.55
C GLN A 44 16.24 -5.04 3.09
N GLY A 45 15.74 -6.02 3.85
CA GLY A 45 15.84 -6.04 5.31
C GLY A 45 14.75 -5.25 6.05
N PHE A 46 13.64 -4.91 5.38
CA PHE A 46 12.49 -4.35 6.08
C PHE A 46 11.71 -5.45 6.82
N VAL A 47 11.30 -5.15 8.05
CA VAL A 47 10.36 -5.98 8.83
C VAL A 47 8.94 -5.62 8.41
N CYS A 48 8.12 -6.63 8.11
CA CYS A 48 6.76 -6.48 7.60
C CYS A 48 5.74 -6.79 8.69
N GLU A 49 4.75 -5.91 8.86
CA GLU A 49 3.64 -6.09 9.80
C GLU A 49 2.31 -5.76 9.11
N SER A 50 1.29 -6.58 9.35
CA SER A 50 -0.07 -6.30 8.88
C SER A 50 -0.83 -5.56 9.99
N VAL A 51 -1.40 -4.40 9.65
CA VAL A 51 -2.20 -3.62 10.60
C VAL A 51 -3.66 -3.79 10.24
N SER A 52 -4.42 -4.34 11.19
CA SER A 52 -5.86 -4.50 11.06
C SER A 52 -6.58 -3.23 11.48
N GLY A 53 -7.54 -2.78 10.68
CA GLY A 53 -8.44 -1.69 11.01
C GLY A 53 -9.62 -2.13 11.89
N GLU A 54 -10.53 -1.20 12.12
CA GLU A 54 -11.84 -1.48 12.72
C GLU A 54 -12.52 -2.60 11.89
N HIS A 55 -13.05 -3.62 12.55
CA HIS A 55 -13.57 -4.87 11.96
C HIS A 55 -12.54 -5.96 11.58
N GLY A 56 -11.28 -5.85 11.99
CA GLY A 56 -10.31 -6.95 11.88
C GLY A 56 -9.85 -7.26 10.45
N ARG A 57 -10.26 -6.44 9.48
CA ARG A 57 -9.71 -6.47 8.12
C ARG A 57 -8.37 -5.76 8.11
N VAL A 58 -7.39 -6.30 7.39
CA VAL A 58 -6.12 -5.61 7.17
C VAL A 58 -6.42 -4.27 6.51
N ALA A 59 -6.11 -3.18 7.21
CA ALA A 59 -6.26 -1.82 6.69
C ALA A 59 -5.08 -1.48 5.78
N TYR A 60 -3.87 -1.77 6.25
CA TYR A 60 -2.64 -1.55 5.51
C TYR A 60 -1.53 -2.51 5.96
N VAL A 61 -0.47 -2.58 5.17
CA VAL A 61 0.76 -3.29 5.55
C VAL A 61 1.87 -2.27 5.72
N GLN A 62 2.59 -2.37 6.84
CA GLN A 62 3.73 -1.52 7.11
C GLN A 62 5.02 -2.31 7.03
N PHE A 63 6.06 -1.63 6.54
CA PHE A 63 7.41 -2.13 6.47
C PHE A 63 8.31 -1.14 7.20
N GLN A 64 9.15 -1.62 8.11
CA GLN A 64 10.05 -0.77 8.89
C GLN A 64 11.49 -1.24 8.79
N ARG A 65 12.41 -0.28 8.63
CA ARG A 65 13.87 -0.48 8.69
C ARG A 65 14.54 0.79 9.20
N GLU A 66 15.23 0.69 10.34
CA GLU A 66 15.91 1.82 10.98
C GLU A 66 14.98 3.04 11.19
N ARG A 67 15.23 4.15 10.49
CA ARG A 67 14.43 5.39 10.54
C ARG A 67 13.50 5.55 9.34
N MET A 68 13.31 4.51 8.54
CA MET A 68 12.44 4.50 7.37
C MET A 68 11.24 3.59 7.61
N ARG A 69 10.06 4.11 7.30
CA ARG A 69 8.83 3.34 7.27
C ARG A 69 8.15 3.49 5.92
N VAL A 70 7.58 2.39 5.45
CA VAL A 70 6.82 2.31 4.21
C VAL A 70 5.45 1.75 4.55
N ILE A 71 4.39 2.50 4.29
CA ILE A 71 3.00 2.08 4.49
C ILE A 71 2.40 1.80 3.12
N VAL A 72 1.74 0.66 2.99
CA VAL A 72 1.16 0.18 1.73
C VAL A 72 -0.32 -0.11 1.93
N ASP A 73 -1.16 0.64 1.24
CA ASP A 73 -2.57 0.31 1.08
C ASP A 73 -2.75 -0.58 -0.14
N ARG A 74 -3.70 -1.53 -0.03
CA ARG A 74 -3.92 -2.56 -1.05
C ARG A 74 -5.33 -2.49 -1.58
N ILE A 75 -5.48 -2.75 -2.87
CA ILE A 75 -6.77 -3.00 -3.51
C ILE A 75 -6.89 -4.47 -3.91
N GLY A 76 -8.05 -5.07 -3.64
CA GLY A 76 -8.35 -6.44 -4.06
C GLY A 76 -8.85 -6.47 -5.49
N VAL A 77 -8.26 -7.33 -6.31
CA VAL A 77 -8.76 -7.59 -7.67
C VAL A 77 -9.66 -8.83 -7.64
N PRO A 78 -10.94 -8.71 -8.03
CA PRO A 78 -11.84 -9.85 -8.07
C PRO A 78 -11.42 -10.86 -9.14
N SER A 79 -11.64 -12.14 -8.84
CA SER A 79 -11.60 -13.24 -9.80
C SER A 79 -12.81 -13.19 -10.74
N THR A 80 -12.98 -14.21 -11.58
CA THR A 80 -14.20 -14.46 -12.38
C THR A 80 -15.50 -14.49 -11.57
N SER A 81 -15.43 -14.54 -10.23
CA SER A 81 -16.54 -14.25 -9.32
C SER A 81 -16.25 -13.01 -8.47
N PRO A 82 -17.16 -12.01 -8.41
CA PRO A 82 -16.98 -10.79 -7.62
C PRO A 82 -16.77 -11.02 -6.12
N ARG A 83 -17.16 -12.19 -5.60
CA ARG A 83 -17.01 -12.55 -4.17
C ARG A 83 -15.64 -13.09 -3.79
N HIS A 84 -14.78 -13.40 -4.77
CA HIS A 84 -13.45 -13.95 -4.53
C HIS A 84 -12.38 -13.00 -5.04
N ILE A 85 -11.50 -12.54 -4.15
CA ILE A 85 -10.30 -11.78 -4.52
C ILE A 85 -9.26 -12.76 -5.07
N ALA A 86 -8.84 -12.56 -6.32
CA ALA A 86 -7.82 -13.39 -6.96
C ALA A 86 -6.42 -13.03 -6.46
N HIS A 87 -6.13 -11.74 -6.32
CA HIS A 87 -4.86 -11.20 -5.84
C HIS A 87 -5.05 -9.76 -5.35
N THR A 88 -4.02 -9.21 -4.70
CA THR A 88 -4.03 -7.83 -4.20
C THR A 88 -2.93 -7.02 -4.87
N CYS A 89 -3.25 -5.76 -5.17
CA CYS A 89 -2.34 -4.80 -5.78
C CYS A 89 -2.06 -3.64 -4.84
N VAL A 90 -0.90 -3.01 -5.02
CA VAL A 90 -0.57 -1.74 -4.34
C VAL A 90 -1.47 -0.64 -4.89
N HIS A 91 -2.14 0.06 -4.00
CA HIS A 91 -3.01 1.20 -4.33
C HIS A 91 -2.36 2.53 -3.93
N HIS A 92 -1.74 2.57 -2.75
CA HIS A 92 -1.06 3.75 -2.24
C HIS A 92 0.20 3.34 -1.48
N VAL A 93 1.26 4.15 -1.57
CA VAL A 93 2.48 3.99 -0.80
C VAL A 93 2.85 5.31 -0.14
N THR A 94 3.01 5.29 1.18
CA THR A 94 3.66 6.37 1.94
C THR A 94 5.06 5.94 2.36
N VAL A 95 6.06 6.82 2.21
CA VAL A 95 7.41 6.64 2.76
C VAL A 95 7.74 7.80 3.70
N ASP A 96 8.19 7.49 4.93
CA ASP A 96 8.54 8.48 5.96
C ASP A 96 9.68 8.07 6.91
#